data_AF-A0A8I2J2N3-F1
#
_entry.id   AF-A0A8I2J2N3-F1
#
_cell.length_a   1.000
_cell.length_b   1.000
_cell.length_c   1.000
_cell.angle_alpha   90.00
_cell.angle_beta   90.00
_cell.angle_gamma   90.00
#
_symmetry.space_group_name_H-M   'P 1'
#
loop_
_entity.id
_entity.type
_entity.pdbx_description
1 polymer ?
#
loop_
_entity_poly.entity_id
_entity_poly.type
_entity_poly.pdbx_seq_one_letter_code
_entity_poly.pdbx_strand_id
1 'polypeptide(L)'
;MTTNNMRPCVCDAGFSQGPALLAADLQHQQELAKESRSTMRAGREEVGALALLLTRLACRLRGDAPVTLDFNDEAATVELSTSVLQEQVAWLVEHRYLALDGMVDGLARLWINPAVAFLPRTTDPRRAAARHRFPYIVTDAQGMSAQQRVHVVQYDEDVWQRVHQLNAEQFNEPPTLRHDCPLHHSASPFPGSRDPQD
;
A
#
# COMPACT_ATOMS: atom_id res chain seq x y z
N MET A 1 -39.76 15.15 5.94
CA MET A 1 -38.70 14.48 6.73
C MET A 1 -37.78 13.80 5.75
N THR A 2 -36.73 14.48 5.32
CA THR A 2 -35.80 13.99 4.29
C THR A 2 -34.65 13.33 5.03
N THR A 3 -34.53 12.01 4.91
CA THR A 3 -33.41 11.24 5.46
C THR A 3 -32.14 11.66 4.74
N ASN A 4 -31.30 12.44 5.41
CA ASN A 4 -29.98 12.79 4.90
C ASN A 4 -29.13 11.51 4.90
N ASN A 5 -28.98 10.89 3.72
CA ASN A 5 -28.06 9.78 3.48
C ASN A 5 -26.62 10.30 3.58
N MET A 6 -26.15 10.58 4.79
CA MET A 6 -24.74 10.85 5.05
C MET A 6 -23.98 9.52 4.98
N ARG A 7 -23.57 9.12 3.78
CA ARG A 7 -22.48 8.15 3.65
C ARG A 7 -21.23 8.79 4.29
N PRO A 8 -20.54 8.14 5.22
CA PRO A 8 -19.32 8.70 5.82
C PRO A 8 -18.27 8.92 4.71
N CYS A 9 -17.67 10.12 4.65
CA CYS A 9 -16.52 10.40 3.79
C CYS A 9 -15.41 9.43 4.18
N VAL A 10 -14.88 8.66 3.22
CA VAL A 10 -13.74 7.74 3.46
C VAL A 10 -12.40 8.46 3.34
N CYS A 11 -12.44 9.79 3.35
CA CYS A 11 -11.37 10.73 3.12
C CYS A 11 -10.37 10.75 4.30
N ASP A 12 -10.77 10.18 5.43
CA ASP A 12 -9.94 9.87 6.59
C ASP A 12 -9.23 8.50 6.50
N ALA A 13 -9.36 7.74 5.41
CA ALA A 13 -8.57 6.52 5.20
C ALA A 13 -7.11 6.86 4.80
N GLY A 14 -6.47 7.69 5.63
CA GLY A 14 -5.10 8.17 5.51
C GLY A 14 -4.09 7.13 5.98
N PHE A 15 -3.98 6.04 5.24
CA PHE A 15 -2.76 5.23 5.34
C PHE A 15 -1.59 6.03 4.77
N SER A 16 -0.40 5.83 5.32
CA SER A 16 0.83 6.34 4.74
C SER A 16 1.45 5.28 3.84
N GLN A 17 1.94 5.73 2.68
CA GLN A 17 2.67 4.91 1.74
C GLN A 17 4.12 4.80 2.22
N GLY A 18 4.61 3.57 2.35
CA GLY A 18 6.02 3.31 2.59
C GLY A 18 6.80 3.17 1.28
N PRO A 19 8.14 3.12 1.34
CA PRO A 19 9.01 3.06 0.16
C PRO A 19 8.83 1.79 -0.70
N ALA A 20 8.28 0.73 -0.13
CA ALA A 20 8.08 -0.54 -0.83
C ALA A 20 6.82 -0.58 -1.70
N LEU A 21 5.92 0.41 -1.63
CA LEU A 21 4.65 0.37 -2.37
C LEU A 21 4.88 0.19 -3.89
N LEU A 22 5.80 0.97 -4.46
CA LEU A 22 6.17 0.87 -5.86
C LEU A 22 7.26 -0.19 -6.13
N ALA A 23 7.92 -0.68 -5.08
CA ALA A 23 8.99 -1.66 -5.23
C ALA A 23 8.47 -2.99 -5.78
N ALA A 24 7.23 -3.39 -5.45
CA ALA A 24 6.65 -4.63 -5.94
C ALA A 24 6.63 -4.70 -7.48
N ASP A 25 6.10 -3.67 -8.15
CA ASP A 25 6.08 -3.63 -9.62
C ASP A 25 7.49 -3.58 -10.22
N LEU A 26 8.41 -2.82 -9.61
CA LEU A 26 9.78 -2.70 -10.07
C LEU A 26 10.54 -4.03 -9.99
N GLN A 27 10.35 -4.76 -8.89
CA GLN A 27 10.94 -6.08 -8.68
C GLN A 27 10.35 -7.11 -9.66
N HIS A 28 9.03 -7.18 -9.75
CA HIS A 28 8.34 -8.10 -10.65
C HIS A 28 8.78 -7.91 -12.12
N GLN A 29 8.88 -6.67 -12.59
CA GLN A 29 9.40 -6.36 -13.93
C GLN A 29 10.86 -6.77 -14.11
N GLN A 30 11.69 -6.60 -13.08
CA GLN A 30 13.10 -6.97 -13.16
C GLN A 30 13.27 -8.49 -13.27
N GLU A 31 12.41 -9.27 -12.60
CA GLU A 31 12.37 -10.74 -12.69
C GLU A 31 11.87 -11.20 -14.06
N LEU A 32 10.74 -10.67 -14.54
CA LEU A 32 10.23 -10.95 -15.89
C LEU A 32 11.26 -10.61 -16.98
N ALA A 33 12.02 -9.52 -16.82
CA ALA A 33 13.06 -9.14 -17.77
C ALA A 33 14.28 -10.09 -17.74
N LYS A 34 14.60 -10.70 -16.59
CA LYS A 34 15.64 -11.73 -16.48
C LYS A 34 15.19 -13.02 -17.17
N GLU A 35 13.94 -13.42 -16.95
CA GLU A 35 13.33 -14.60 -17.57
C GLU A 35 13.17 -14.43 -19.08
N SER A 36 12.71 -13.26 -19.54
CA SER A 36 12.53 -12.96 -20.98
C SER A 36 13.85 -12.84 -21.76
N ARG A 37 14.98 -12.56 -21.09
CA ARG A 37 16.30 -12.67 -21.72
C ARG A 37 16.72 -14.12 -21.96
N SER A 38 16.08 -15.09 -21.31
CA SER A 38 16.28 -16.53 -21.54
C SER A 38 15.28 -17.12 -22.55
N THR A 39 14.12 -16.49 -22.74
CA THR A 39 13.09 -16.85 -23.73
C THR A 39 12.48 -15.59 -24.37
N MET A 40 12.76 -15.36 -25.66
CA MET A 40 12.21 -14.20 -26.39
C MET A 40 10.67 -14.13 -26.30
N ARG A 41 10.18 -12.98 -25.80
CA ARG A 41 8.79 -12.48 -25.67
C ARG A 41 8.07 -12.80 -24.35
N ALA A 42 7.96 -11.77 -23.50
CA ALA A 42 6.76 -11.45 -22.70
C ALA A 42 6.70 -9.90 -22.64
N GLY A 43 5.66 -9.24 -23.14
CA GLY A 43 4.37 -9.11 -22.46
C GLY A 43 4.38 -7.78 -21.69
N ARG A 44 4.03 -6.67 -22.37
CA ARG A 44 4.21 -5.29 -21.88
C ARG A 44 3.06 -4.80 -20.97
N GLU A 45 2.28 -5.69 -20.37
CA GLU A 45 0.91 -5.34 -19.96
C GLU A 45 0.61 -5.30 -18.44
N GLU A 46 1.60 -5.39 -17.55
CA GLU A 46 1.32 -5.48 -16.10
C GLU A 46 2.16 -4.54 -15.20
N VAL A 47 2.71 -3.45 -15.74
CA VAL A 47 3.37 -2.43 -14.90
C VAL A 47 2.30 -1.66 -14.13
N GLY A 48 2.19 -1.87 -12.82
CA GLY A 48 1.24 -1.16 -11.95
C GLY A 48 0.19 -2.05 -11.29
N ALA A 49 0.06 -3.32 -11.70
CA ALA A 49 -0.95 -4.22 -11.17
C ALA A 49 -0.73 -4.53 -9.68
N LEU A 50 0.54 -4.72 -9.26
CA LEU A 50 0.86 -5.06 -7.89
C LEU A 50 0.77 -3.85 -6.96
N ALA A 51 1.28 -2.68 -7.36
CA ALA A 51 1.14 -1.47 -6.54
C ALA A 51 -0.33 -1.05 -6.40
N LEU A 52 -1.16 -1.25 -7.44
CA LEU A 52 -2.60 -1.00 -7.35
C LEU A 52 -3.27 -1.96 -6.36
N LEU A 53 -2.99 -3.26 -6.44
CA LEU A 53 -3.50 -4.24 -5.48
C LEU A 53 -3.08 -3.90 -4.04
N LEU A 54 -1.80 -3.60 -3.81
CA LEU A 54 -1.28 -3.18 -2.51
C LEU A 54 -1.96 -1.89 -2.00
N THR A 55 -2.19 -0.91 -2.88
CA THR A 55 -2.92 0.33 -2.56
C THR A 55 -4.35 0.02 -2.12
N ARG A 56 -5.05 -0.85 -2.85
CA ARG A 56 -6.43 -1.23 -2.52
C ARG A 56 -6.53 -2.01 -1.21
N LEU A 57 -5.56 -2.88 -0.93
CA LEU A 57 -5.42 -3.55 0.36
C LEU A 57 -5.12 -2.53 1.48
N ALA A 58 -4.23 -1.57 1.24
CA ALA A 58 -3.88 -0.54 2.22
C ALA A 58 -5.07 0.34 2.62
N CYS A 59 -5.98 0.66 1.68
CA CYS A 59 -7.24 1.36 1.98
C CYS A 59 -8.14 0.60 2.99
N ARG A 60 -7.93 -0.70 3.19
CA ARG A 60 -8.70 -1.55 4.12
C ARG A 60 -8.03 -1.70 5.49
N LEU A 61 -6.86 -1.12 5.72
CA LEU A 61 -6.17 -1.20 7.01
C LEU A 61 -7.05 -0.64 8.14
N ARG A 62 -6.92 -1.27 9.32
CA ARG A 62 -7.63 -0.90 10.56
C ARG A 62 -6.72 -1.14 11.78
N GLY A 63 -5.96 -0.11 12.16
CA GLY A 63 -4.90 -0.23 13.18
C GLY A 63 -3.88 -1.32 12.82
N ASP A 64 -3.36 -1.99 13.86
CA ASP A 64 -2.47 -3.15 13.74
C ASP A 64 -3.28 -4.46 13.59
N ALA A 65 -3.93 -4.63 12.45
CA ALA A 65 -4.78 -5.79 12.15
C ALA A 65 -4.59 -6.30 10.70
N PRO A 66 -4.87 -7.59 10.42
CA PRO A 66 -4.83 -8.09 9.04
C PRO A 66 -5.98 -7.49 8.22
N VAL A 67 -5.73 -7.33 6.92
CA VAL A 67 -6.76 -7.01 5.94
C VAL A 67 -7.38 -8.30 5.40
N THR A 68 -8.67 -8.23 5.12
CA THR A 68 -9.40 -9.35 4.50
C THR A 68 -9.52 -9.10 3.00
N LEU A 69 -9.27 -10.13 2.21
CA LEU A 69 -9.42 -10.15 0.77
C LEU A 69 -10.34 -11.29 0.36
N ASP A 70 -11.48 -10.98 -0.22
CA ASP A 70 -12.30 -11.95 -0.96
C ASP A 70 -11.79 -11.97 -2.40
N PHE A 71 -11.25 -13.11 -2.83
CA PHE A 71 -10.66 -13.23 -4.16
C PHE A 71 -11.69 -13.09 -5.28
N ASN A 72 -12.93 -13.53 -5.10
CA ASN A 72 -13.95 -13.44 -6.14
C ASN A 72 -14.47 -12.01 -6.29
N ASP A 73 -14.75 -11.36 -5.16
CA ASP A 73 -15.20 -9.96 -5.14
C ASP A 73 -14.12 -9.02 -5.68
N GLU A 74 -12.87 -9.21 -5.25
CA GLU A 74 -11.76 -8.40 -5.73
C GLU A 74 -11.52 -8.61 -7.21
N ALA A 75 -11.44 -9.87 -7.67
CA ALA A 75 -11.21 -10.20 -9.07
C ALA A 75 -12.28 -9.59 -9.98
N ALA A 76 -13.55 -9.64 -9.56
CA ALA A 76 -14.64 -8.97 -10.27
C ALA A 76 -14.46 -7.43 -10.27
N THR A 77 -13.99 -6.85 -9.17
CA THR A 77 -13.79 -5.40 -9.05
C THR A 77 -12.63 -4.89 -9.92
N VAL A 78 -11.57 -5.68 -10.07
CA VAL A 78 -10.40 -5.31 -10.90
C VAL A 78 -10.44 -5.91 -12.30
N GLU A 79 -11.55 -6.54 -12.68
CA GLU A 79 -11.77 -7.20 -13.97
C GLU A 79 -10.67 -8.22 -14.34
N LEU A 80 -10.17 -8.94 -13.32
CA LEU A 80 -9.20 -10.03 -13.49
C LEU A 80 -9.86 -11.39 -13.24
N SER A 81 -9.20 -12.46 -13.69
CA SER A 81 -9.58 -13.81 -13.25
C SER A 81 -9.14 -14.04 -11.80
N THR A 82 -9.91 -14.82 -11.06
CA THR A 82 -9.57 -15.22 -9.68
C THR A 82 -8.18 -15.87 -9.61
N SER A 83 -7.80 -16.68 -10.60
CA SER A 83 -6.49 -17.35 -10.63
C SER A 83 -5.33 -16.36 -10.78
N VAL A 84 -5.47 -15.36 -11.66
CA VAL A 84 -4.43 -14.32 -11.84
C VAL A 84 -4.26 -13.52 -10.55
N LEU A 85 -5.36 -13.15 -9.88
CA LEU A 85 -5.27 -12.44 -8.60
C LEU A 85 -4.61 -13.30 -7.51
N GLN A 86 -4.90 -14.60 -7.48
CA GLN A 86 -4.25 -15.54 -6.55
C GLN A 86 -2.75 -15.64 -6.81
N GLU A 87 -2.32 -15.69 -8.06
CA GLU A 87 -0.90 -15.69 -8.44
C GLU A 87 -0.20 -14.41 -8.01
N GLN A 88 -0.82 -13.24 -8.23
CA GLN A 88 -0.29 -11.95 -7.78
C GLN A 88 -0.14 -11.90 -6.25
N VAL A 89 -1.15 -12.35 -5.51
CA VAL A 89 -1.08 -12.39 -4.03
C VAL A 89 -0.02 -13.40 -3.57
N ALA A 90 0.07 -14.56 -4.20
CA ALA A 90 1.09 -15.56 -3.88
C ALA A 90 2.50 -14.99 -4.09
N TRP A 91 2.74 -14.32 -5.21
CA TRP A 91 4.02 -13.65 -5.50
C TRP A 91 4.34 -12.58 -4.44
N LEU A 92 3.36 -11.76 -4.05
CA LEU A 92 3.55 -10.73 -3.00
C LEU A 92 3.86 -11.33 -1.63
N VAL A 93 3.29 -12.49 -1.30
CA VAL A 93 3.55 -13.22 -0.06
C VAL A 93 4.95 -13.85 -0.09
N GLU A 94 5.32 -14.47 -1.20
CA GLU A 94 6.67 -15.04 -1.41
C GLU A 94 7.76 -13.99 -1.20
N HIS A 95 7.55 -12.80 -1.77
CA HIS A 95 8.48 -11.67 -1.70
C HIS A 95 8.30 -10.78 -0.46
N ARG A 96 7.47 -11.22 0.51
CA ARG A 96 7.28 -10.55 1.82
C ARG A 96 6.79 -9.10 1.74
N TYR A 97 6.09 -8.75 0.68
CA TYR A 97 5.25 -7.54 0.64
C TYR A 97 3.98 -7.74 1.47
N LEU A 98 3.49 -8.98 1.51
CA LEU A 98 2.38 -9.43 2.33
C LEU A 98 2.81 -10.64 3.18
N ALA A 99 2.06 -10.92 4.23
CA ALA A 99 2.12 -12.21 4.93
C ALA A 99 0.71 -12.80 5.04
N LEU A 100 0.55 -14.07 4.68
CA LEU A 100 -0.71 -14.78 4.77
C LEU A 100 -0.91 -15.33 6.19
N ASP A 101 -2.00 -14.92 6.85
CA ASP A 101 -2.43 -15.38 8.18
C ASP A 101 -3.37 -16.59 8.09
N GLY A 102 -4.04 -16.76 6.95
CA GLY A 102 -4.93 -17.89 6.68
C GLY A 102 -5.84 -17.63 5.48
N MET A 103 -6.42 -18.69 4.95
CA MET A 103 -7.36 -18.63 3.82
C MET A 103 -8.44 -19.70 3.96
N VAL A 104 -9.71 -19.32 3.79
CA VAL A 104 -10.87 -20.23 3.83
C VAL A 104 -11.86 -19.78 2.75
N ASP A 105 -12.34 -20.71 1.92
CA ASP A 105 -13.38 -20.47 0.90
C ASP A 105 -13.14 -19.25 -0.01
N GLY A 106 -11.88 -18.99 -0.38
CA GLY A 106 -11.52 -17.84 -1.22
C GLY A 106 -11.42 -16.51 -0.48
N LEU A 107 -11.54 -16.52 0.85
CA LEU A 107 -11.30 -15.38 1.73
C LEU A 107 -9.93 -15.50 2.39
N ALA A 108 -9.01 -14.57 2.10
CA ALA A 108 -7.68 -14.51 2.68
C ALA A 108 -7.57 -13.43 3.76
N ARG A 109 -6.83 -13.74 4.83
CA ARG A 109 -6.38 -12.77 5.85
C ARG A 109 -4.91 -12.47 5.60
N LEU A 110 -4.60 -11.21 5.31
CA LEU A 110 -3.29 -10.77 4.87
C LEU A 110 -2.77 -9.67 5.80
N TRP A 111 -1.51 -9.74 6.18
CA TRP A 111 -0.80 -8.64 6.81
C TRP A 111 0.01 -7.89 5.77
N ILE A 112 -0.06 -6.57 5.80
CA ILE A 112 0.71 -5.71 4.91
C ILE A 112 2.04 -5.38 5.57
N ASN A 113 3.15 -5.53 4.83
CA ASN A 113 4.45 -5.09 5.30
C ASN A 113 4.42 -3.56 5.57
N PRO A 114 4.83 -3.08 6.75
CA PRO A 114 4.84 -1.64 7.04
C PRO A 114 5.73 -0.81 6.10
N ALA A 115 6.69 -1.44 5.41
CA ALA A 115 7.46 -0.78 4.35
C ALA A 115 6.61 -0.49 3.11
N VAL A 116 5.47 -1.16 2.92
CA VAL A 116 4.50 -0.92 1.83
C VAL A 116 3.51 0.15 2.23
N ALA A 117 2.81 -0.08 3.33
CA ALA A 117 1.79 0.83 3.84
C ALA A 117 1.51 0.57 5.32
N PHE A 118 1.11 1.60 6.03
CA PHE A 118 0.74 1.52 7.44
C PHE A 118 -0.30 2.58 7.80
N LEU A 119 -1.03 2.38 8.89
CA LEU A 119 -1.87 3.43 9.45
C LEU A 119 -1.09 4.24 10.49
N PRO A 120 -0.88 5.55 10.24
CA PRO A 120 -0.15 6.39 11.17
C PRO A 120 -0.87 6.50 12.51
N ARG A 121 -0.14 6.83 13.57
CA ARG A 121 -0.61 6.94 14.98
C ARG A 121 -1.13 5.65 15.62
N THR A 122 -1.52 4.65 14.82
CA THR A 122 -2.23 3.44 15.30
C THR A 122 -1.46 2.15 15.02
N THR A 123 -0.53 2.17 14.06
CA THR A 123 0.34 1.04 13.74
C THR A 123 1.76 1.34 14.20
N ASP A 124 2.30 0.51 15.10
CA ASP A 124 3.74 0.49 15.35
C ASP A 124 4.38 -0.44 14.30
N PRO A 125 5.12 0.09 13.31
CA PRO A 125 5.70 -0.72 12.23
C PRO A 125 6.66 -1.78 12.76
N ARG A 126 7.30 -1.55 13.92
CA ARG A 126 8.26 -2.50 14.51
C ARG A 126 7.55 -3.77 14.99
N ARG A 127 6.33 -3.63 15.54
CA ARG A 127 5.53 -4.77 16.02
C ARG A 127 5.06 -5.64 14.86
N ALA A 128 4.48 -5.01 13.83
CA ALA A 128 4.03 -5.72 12.63
C ALA A 128 5.21 -6.40 11.93
N ALA A 129 6.36 -5.71 11.83
CA ALA A 129 7.57 -6.28 11.27
C ALA A 129 8.11 -7.48 12.06
N ALA A 130 8.18 -7.37 13.39
CA ALA A 130 8.61 -8.46 14.25
C ALA A 130 7.69 -9.69 14.15
N ARG A 131 6.37 -9.46 14.12
CA ARG A 131 5.35 -10.51 14.04
C ARG A 131 5.50 -11.40 12.81
N HIS A 132 5.74 -10.80 11.64
CA HIS A 132 5.79 -11.52 10.37
C HIS A 132 7.20 -11.64 9.79
N ARG A 133 8.23 -11.19 10.53
CA ARG A 133 9.61 -11.08 10.07
C ARG A 133 9.70 -10.33 8.74
N PHE A 134 8.96 -9.22 8.63
CA PHE A 134 8.97 -8.44 7.40
C PHE A 134 10.35 -7.81 7.17
N PRO A 135 10.91 -7.94 5.95
CA PRO A 135 12.10 -7.19 5.58
C PRO A 135 11.76 -5.71 5.38
N TYR A 136 12.77 -4.86 5.45
CA TYR A 136 12.66 -3.48 5.00
C TYR A 136 13.03 -3.40 3.53
N ILE A 137 12.08 -2.99 2.70
CA ILE A 137 12.21 -2.97 1.23
C ILE A 137 12.23 -1.51 0.77
N VAL A 138 13.21 -1.16 -0.05
CA VAL A 138 13.34 0.18 -0.61
C VAL A 138 13.65 0.13 -2.10
N THR A 139 13.15 1.12 -2.83
CA THR A 139 13.53 1.35 -4.21
C THR A 139 14.90 2.00 -4.29
N ASP A 140 15.65 1.67 -5.34
CA ASP A 140 16.90 2.36 -5.66
C ASP A 140 16.62 3.81 -6.05
N ALA A 141 17.51 4.74 -5.70
CA ALA A 141 17.38 6.15 -6.04
C ALA A 141 17.38 6.42 -7.56
N GLN A 142 18.00 5.55 -8.36
CA GLN A 142 17.98 5.62 -9.82
C GLN A 142 16.73 4.94 -10.42
N GLY A 143 15.85 4.37 -9.59
CA GLY A 143 14.58 3.79 -9.98
C GLY A 143 14.72 2.76 -11.12
N MET A 144 14.03 3.02 -12.23
CA MET A 144 14.02 2.13 -13.41
C MET A 144 15.38 1.94 -14.07
N SER A 145 16.29 2.92 -13.92
CA SER A 145 17.62 2.93 -14.54
C SER A 145 18.65 2.13 -13.76
N ALA A 146 18.35 1.75 -12.51
CA ALA A 146 19.25 0.98 -11.67
C ALA A 146 19.43 -0.45 -12.20
N GLN A 147 20.64 -1.00 -12.06
CA GLN A 147 20.90 -2.42 -12.34
C GLN A 147 20.14 -3.33 -11.37
N GLN A 148 20.03 -2.90 -10.10
CA GLN A 148 19.17 -3.48 -9.10
C GLN A 148 18.19 -2.40 -8.65
N ARG A 149 16.91 -2.59 -8.95
CA ARG A 149 15.87 -1.56 -8.74
C ARG A 149 15.31 -1.55 -7.32
N VAL A 150 15.44 -2.68 -6.63
CA VAL A 150 14.88 -2.91 -5.30
C VAL A 150 15.95 -3.52 -4.40
N HIS A 151 16.07 -2.98 -3.20
CA HIS A 151 16.96 -3.45 -2.16
C HIS A 151 16.12 -4.01 -1.02
N VAL A 152 16.39 -5.25 -0.64
CA VAL A 152 15.69 -5.95 0.44
C VAL A 152 16.67 -6.15 1.58
N VAL A 153 16.45 -5.44 2.68
CA VAL A 153 17.16 -5.66 3.94
C VAL A 153 16.34 -6.63 4.76
N GLN A 154 16.88 -7.83 4.99
CA GLN A 154 16.20 -8.86 5.77
C GLN A 154 15.80 -8.34 7.16
N TYR A 155 14.76 -8.94 7.74
CA TYR A 155 14.28 -8.51 9.05
C TYR A 155 15.43 -8.49 10.07
N ASP A 156 15.58 -7.34 10.70
CA ASP A 156 16.49 -7.09 11.81
C ASP A 156 15.83 -6.05 12.73
N GLU A 157 15.86 -6.30 14.04
CA GLU A 157 15.18 -5.46 15.02
C GLU A 157 15.80 -4.06 15.07
N ASP A 158 17.13 -3.96 15.01
CA ASP A 158 17.85 -2.68 15.03
C ASP A 158 17.65 -1.88 13.74
N VAL A 159 17.52 -2.56 12.59
CA VAL A 159 17.13 -1.92 11.32
C VAL A 159 15.75 -1.30 11.45
N TRP A 160 14.75 -2.04 11.92
CA TRP A 160 13.38 -1.52 12.06
C TRP A 160 13.28 -0.41 13.11
N GLN A 161 14.05 -0.50 14.19
CA GLN A 161 14.16 0.56 15.18
C GLN A 161 14.73 1.85 14.57
N ARG A 162 15.80 1.75 13.76
CA ARG A 162 16.38 2.90 13.04
C ARG A 162 15.43 3.48 12.01
N VAL A 163 14.76 2.64 11.22
CA VAL A 163 13.74 3.08 10.24
C VAL A 163 12.63 3.86 10.93
N HIS A 164 12.11 3.35 12.06
CA HIS A 164 11.09 4.04 12.83
C HIS A 164 11.58 5.40 13.35
N GLN A 165 12.82 5.49 13.85
CA GLN A 165 13.40 6.74 14.33
C GLN A 165 13.60 7.77 13.21
N LEU A 166 14.12 7.35 12.05
CA LEU A 166 14.38 8.23 10.91
C LEU A 166 13.10 8.73 10.25
N ASN A 167 12.01 7.99 10.35
CA ASN A 167 10.72 8.32 9.72
C ASN A 167 9.62 8.59 10.77
N ALA A 168 10.01 8.99 11.99
CA ALA A 168 9.08 9.16 13.11
C ALA A 168 7.95 10.14 12.78
N GLU A 169 8.23 11.19 12.02
CA GLU A 169 7.21 12.14 11.55
C GLU A 169 6.18 11.45 10.64
N GLN A 170 6.61 10.61 9.70
CA GLN A 170 5.69 9.90 8.82
C GLN A 170 4.83 8.86 9.57
N PHE A 171 5.41 8.20 10.57
CA PHE A 171 4.70 7.21 11.39
C PHE A 171 3.70 7.83 12.37
N ASN A 172 4.01 9.00 12.92
CA ASN A 172 3.19 9.64 13.95
C ASN A 172 2.30 10.76 13.40
N GLU A 173 2.77 11.54 12.43
CA GLU A 173 2.14 12.78 11.99
C GLU A 173 2.24 12.93 10.46
N PRO A 174 1.57 12.07 9.69
CA PRO A 174 1.63 12.12 8.23
C PRO A 174 1.07 13.47 7.75
N PRO A 175 1.65 14.09 6.70
CA PRO A 175 1.06 15.26 6.09
C PRO A 175 -0.34 14.91 5.59
N THR A 176 -1.38 15.55 6.14
CA THR A 176 -2.74 15.40 5.66
C THR A 176 -2.87 16.07 4.31
N LEU A 177 -2.85 15.29 3.22
CA LEU A 177 -3.26 15.77 1.90
C LEU A 177 -4.79 15.94 1.93
N ARG A 178 -5.25 17.11 2.39
CA ARG A 178 -6.64 17.55 2.24
C ARG A 178 -6.89 17.89 0.77
N HIS A 179 -6.86 16.92 -0.12
CA HIS A 179 -7.27 17.14 -1.50
C HIS A 179 -8.78 17.10 -1.57
N ASP A 180 -9.38 18.30 -1.74
CA ASP A 180 -10.66 18.62 -2.38
C ASP A 180 -11.70 17.49 -2.44
N CYS A 181 -12.05 16.93 -1.29
CA CYS A 181 -13.23 16.09 -1.24
C CYS A 181 -14.46 17.00 -1.44
N PRO A 182 -15.34 16.73 -2.42
CA PRO A 182 -16.58 17.50 -2.58
C PRO A 182 -17.50 17.45 -1.35
N LEU A 183 -17.28 16.51 -0.42
CA LEU A 183 -17.98 16.43 0.87
C LEU A 183 -17.37 17.31 1.97
N HIS A 184 -16.15 17.82 1.80
CA HIS A 184 -15.43 18.69 2.75
C HIS A 184 -15.27 20.14 2.26
N HIS A 185 -16.00 20.52 1.20
CA HIS A 185 -15.94 21.83 0.54
C HIS A 185 -16.53 23.00 1.37
N SER A 186 -16.50 22.93 2.70
CA SER A 186 -17.13 23.91 3.60
C SER A 186 -16.22 24.49 4.69
N ALA A 187 -14.90 24.42 4.52
CA ALA A 187 -13.99 25.23 5.33
C ALA A 187 -12.73 25.60 4.54
N SER A 188 -12.86 26.60 3.66
CA SER A 188 -11.70 27.30 3.10
C SER A 188 -10.92 27.99 4.24
N PRO A 189 -9.57 27.89 4.29
CA PRO A 189 -8.77 28.44 5.38
C PRO A 189 -8.37 29.92 5.17
N PHE A 190 -9.03 30.67 4.29
CA PHE A 190 -8.73 32.08 4.09
C PHE A 190 -9.64 32.97 4.96
N PRO A 191 -9.11 33.67 5.98
CA PRO A 191 -9.88 34.67 6.70
C PRO A 191 -9.87 35.99 5.91
N GLY A 192 -11.05 36.44 5.51
CA GLY A 192 -11.38 37.85 5.38
C GLY A 192 -10.92 38.59 4.12
N SER A 193 -11.86 38.82 3.21
CA SER A 193 -11.96 40.09 2.50
C SER A 193 -13.42 40.53 2.49
N ARG A 194 -13.69 41.52 3.34
CA ARG A 194 -14.89 42.33 3.57
C ARG A 194 -15.95 42.35 2.46
N ASP A 195 -17.20 42.19 2.87
CA ASP A 195 -18.36 42.73 2.16
C ASP A 195 -18.23 44.24 2.00
N PRO A 196 -18.50 44.81 0.81
CA PRO A 196 -18.90 46.20 0.70
C PRO A 196 -20.43 46.28 0.86
N GLN A 197 -20.87 46.81 2.00
CA GLN A 197 -22.13 47.56 2.03
C GLN A 197 -21.81 48.99 1.58
N ASP A 198 -22.10 49.26 0.31
CA ASP A 198 -22.82 50.44 -0.21
C ASP A 198 -22.84 50.40 -1.75
#